data_AF-A0A2V9CIZ7-F1
#
_entry.id   AF-A0A2V9CIZ7-F1
#
_cell.length_a   1.000
_cell.length_b   1.000
_cell.length_c   1.000
_cell.angle_alpha   90.00
_cell.angle_beta   90.00
_cell.angle_gamma   90.00
#
_symmetry.space_group_name_H-M   'P 1'
#
loop_
_entity.id
_entity.type
_entity.pdbx_description
1 polymer ?
#
loop_
_entity_poly.entity_id
_entity_poly.type
_entity_poly.pdbx_seq_one_letter_code
_entity_poly.pdbx_strand_id
1 'polypeptide(L)'
;MYAQRLRVEIIVGVERRACPVDWLDNFCMRDFTGEAEFDDTLPVAEGLIEAGFRVQPERLAEAMSAWFTKRGKGQGQPVGVHIRPA
;
A
#
# COMPACT_ATOMS: atom_id res chain seq x y z
N MET A 1 6.43 -1.26 -20.57
CA MET A 1 6.01 -1.10 -19.17
C MET A 1 5.51 0.32 -19.03
N TYR A 2 4.20 0.51 -18.89
CA TYR A 2 3.61 1.81 -18.56
C TYR A 2 3.22 1.69 -17.09
N ALA A 3 3.86 2.46 -16.20
CA ALA A 3 3.58 2.46 -14.77
C ALA A 3 3.10 3.84 -14.33
N GLN A 4 2.01 3.89 -13.57
CA GLN A 4 1.56 5.09 -12.86
C GLN A 4 2.32 5.19 -11.54
N ARG A 5 2.62 6.41 -11.10
CA ARG A 5 3.19 6.67 -9.78
C ARG A 5 2.10 7.04 -8.80
N LEU A 6 2.10 6.39 -7.65
CA LEU A 6 1.09 6.54 -6.62
C LEU A 6 1.75 6.90 -5.29
N ARG A 7 1.25 7.97 -4.65
CA ARG A 7 1.56 8.31 -3.27
C ARG A 7 0.66 7.53 -2.33
N VAL A 8 1.27 6.90 -1.33
CA VAL A 8 0.62 6.08 -0.32
C VAL A 8 0.82 6.71 1.06
N GLU A 9 -0.28 7.07 1.69
CA GLU A 9 -0.31 7.62 3.04
C GLU A 9 -1.07 6.66 3.94
N ILE A 10 -0.59 6.48 5.16
CA ILE A 10 -1.26 5.69 6.20
C ILE A 10 -1.85 6.60 7.26
N ILE A 11 -2.95 6.17 7.82
CA ILE A 11 -3.63 6.81 8.95
C ILE A 11 -3.72 5.77 10.06
N VAL A 12 -3.09 6.05 11.20
CA VAL A 12 -3.16 5.22 12.41
C VAL A 12 -3.64 6.12 13.55
N GLY A 13 -4.87 5.89 13.99
CA GLY A 13 -5.54 6.79 14.93
C GLY A 13 -5.76 8.17 14.31
N VAL A 14 -5.09 9.20 14.85
CA VAL A 14 -5.14 10.58 14.36
C VAL A 14 -3.93 10.98 13.51
N GLU A 15 -2.91 10.12 13.45
CA GLU A 15 -1.67 10.43 12.75
C GLU A 15 -1.77 10.00 11.29
N ARG A 16 -1.53 10.94 10.37
CA ARG A 16 -1.40 10.70 8.94
C ARG A 16 0.06 10.90 8.53
N ARG A 17 0.67 9.89 7.92
CA ARG A 17 2.07 9.91 7.49
C ARG A 17 2.29 9.12 6.21
N ALA A 18 3.44 9.34 5.56
CA ALA A 18 3.85 8.51 4.43
C ALA A 18 3.94 7.04 4.85
N CYS A 19 3.55 6.12 3.97
CA CYS A 19 3.64 4.69 4.25
C CYS A 19 5.13 4.28 4.36
N PRO A 20 5.58 3.69 5.48
CA PRO A 20 6.96 3.22 5.60
C PRO A 20 7.34 2.28 4.46
N VAL A 21 8.55 2.45 3.90
CA VAL A 21 9.00 1.64 2.76
C VAL A 21 9.04 0.15 3.08
N ASP A 22 9.39 -0.23 4.32
CA ASP A 22 9.39 -1.62 4.77
C ASP A 22 7.97 -2.22 4.79
N TRP A 23 6.92 -1.42 4.99
CA TRP A 23 5.54 -1.89 4.91
C TRP A 23 5.13 -2.12 3.46
N LEU A 24 5.52 -1.20 2.58
CA LEU A 24 5.31 -1.32 1.13
C LEU A 24 6.02 -2.57 0.59
N ASP A 25 7.28 -2.77 0.96
CA ASP A 25 8.07 -3.96 0.59
C ASP A 25 7.35 -5.24 1.01
N ASN A 26 6.94 -5.33 2.27
CA ASN A 26 6.25 -6.53 2.77
C ASN A 26 4.91 -6.80 2.06
N PHE A 27 4.19 -5.76 1.63
CA PHE A 27 2.91 -5.91 0.95
C PHE A 27 3.08 -6.30 -0.52
N CYS A 28 4.01 -5.65 -1.24
CA CYS A 28 4.23 -5.86 -2.67
C CYS A 28 4.93 -7.20 -2.97
N MET A 29 5.36 -7.94 -1.94
CA MET A 29 5.87 -9.30 -2.10
C MET A 29 4.72 -10.29 -2.41
N ARG A 30 4.77 -10.82 -3.63
CA ARG A 30 3.79 -11.73 -4.28
C ARG A 30 3.25 -12.87 -3.42
N ASP A 31 4.08 -13.49 -2.58
CA ASP A 31 3.66 -14.66 -1.80
C ASP A 31 2.78 -14.32 -0.57
N PHE A 32 2.71 -13.05 -0.16
CA PHE A 32 2.10 -12.68 1.12
C PHE A 32 0.67 -12.18 1.05
N THR A 33 0.23 -11.68 -0.11
CA THR A 33 -1.16 -11.23 -0.33
C THR A 33 -2.01 -12.36 -0.93
N GLY A 34 -1.41 -13.23 -1.77
CA GLY A 34 -2.13 -14.28 -2.49
C GLY A 34 -3.03 -13.76 -3.60
N GLU A 35 -2.95 -12.46 -3.91
CA GLU A 35 -3.82 -11.75 -4.84
C GLU A 35 -3.02 -11.23 -6.02
N ALA A 36 -3.17 -11.89 -7.17
CA ALA A 36 -2.44 -11.55 -8.40
C ALA A 36 -2.80 -10.15 -8.96
N GLU A 37 -3.87 -9.52 -8.48
CA GLU A 37 -4.27 -8.18 -8.92
C GLU A 37 -3.28 -7.08 -8.51
N PHE A 38 -2.40 -7.36 -7.54
CA PHE A 38 -1.37 -6.42 -7.07
C PHE A 38 0.06 -6.83 -7.47
N ASP A 39 0.21 -7.85 -8.33
CA ASP A 39 1.53 -8.30 -8.83
C ASP A 39 2.26 -7.19 -9.59
N ASP A 40 1.50 -6.28 -10.23
CA ASP A 40 2.03 -5.10 -10.93
C ASP A 40 2.23 -3.91 -9.96
N THR A 41 2.74 -4.13 -8.75
CA THR A 41 3.11 -3.06 -7.80
C THR A 41 4.58 -3.14 -7.40
N LEU A 42 5.24 -1.99 -7.32
CA LEU A 42 6.67 -1.88 -7.02
C LEU A 42 6.92 -0.73 -6.02
N PRO A 43 7.45 -1.00 -4.82
CA PRO A 43 7.87 0.04 -3.90
C PRO A 43 9.08 0.80 -4.45
N VAL A 44 9.03 2.13 -4.41
CA VAL A 44 10.10 3.01 -4.93
C VAL A 44 10.78 3.77 -3.80
N ALA A 45 9.99 4.31 -2.88
CA ALA A 45 10.46 5.05 -1.72
C ALA A 45 9.38 5.08 -0.63
N GLU A 46 9.68 5.71 0.50
CA GLU A 46 8.67 5.94 1.54
C GLU A 46 7.45 6.68 0.97
N GLY A 47 6.29 6.07 1.15
CA GLY A 47 5.00 6.56 0.65
C GLY A 47 4.91 6.65 -0.88
N LEU A 48 5.77 5.95 -1.64
CA LEU A 48 5.76 6.01 -3.10
C LEU A 48 5.89 4.61 -3.72
N ILE A 49 4.96 4.29 -4.60
CA ILE A 49 4.97 3.07 -5.39
C ILE A 49 4.78 3.38 -6.88
N GLU A 50 5.29 2.50 -7.73
CA GLU A 50 4.89 2.39 -9.12
C GLU A 50 3.90 1.22 -9.25
N ALA A 51 2.85 1.42 -10.02
CA ALA A 51 1.84 0.40 -10.26
C ALA A 51 1.47 0.33 -11.74
N GLY A 52 1.08 -0.85 -12.22
CA GLY A 52 0.49 -1.01 -13.54
C GLY A 52 -0.80 -0.19 -13.69
N PHE A 53 -1.15 0.23 -14.91
CA PHE A 53 -2.39 0.97 -15.16
C PHE A 53 -3.68 0.17 -14.91
N ARG A 54 -3.57 -1.15 -14.74
CA ARG A 54 -4.69 -2.04 -14.38
C ARG A 54 -4.97 -2.07 -12.88
N VAL A 55 -4.00 -1.64 -12.07
CA VAL A 55 -4.14 -1.57 -10.61
C VAL A 55 -5.04 -0.38 -10.28
N GLN A 56 -6.14 -0.64 -9.58
CA GLN A 56 -7.08 0.38 -9.14
C GLN A 56 -6.63 0.94 -7.80
N PRO A 57 -6.31 2.25 -7.69
CA PRO A 57 -5.79 2.85 -6.44
C PRO A 57 -6.71 2.64 -5.23
N GLU A 58 -8.02 2.68 -5.42
CA GLU A 58 -9.00 2.51 -4.36
C GLU A 58 -8.98 1.09 -3.81
N ARG A 59 -8.96 0.08 -4.69
CA ARG A 59 -8.89 -1.34 -4.31
C ARG A 59 -7.57 -1.68 -3.64
N LEU A 60 -6.46 -1.13 -4.17
CA LEU A 60 -5.15 -1.27 -3.56
C LEU A 60 -5.13 -0.66 -2.15
N ALA A 61 -5.73 0.51 -1.95
CA ALA A 61 -5.82 1.14 -0.63
C ALA A 61 -6.64 0.28 0.36
N GLU A 62 -7.77 -0.27 -0.06
CA GLU A 62 -8.59 -1.17 0.76
C GLU A 62 -7.80 -2.42 1.17
N ALA A 63 -7.15 -3.08 0.20
CA ALA A 63 -6.36 -4.29 0.43
C ALA A 63 -5.17 -4.03 1.37
N MET A 64 -4.43 -2.94 1.15
CA MET A 64 -3.32 -2.53 2.03
C MET A 64 -3.81 -2.23 3.44
N SER A 65 -4.95 -1.54 3.60
CA SER A 65 -5.55 -1.24 4.90
C SER A 65 -5.88 -2.51 5.69
N ALA A 66 -6.56 -3.45 5.03
CA ALA A 66 -6.93 -4.73 5.62
C ALA A 66 -5.68 -5.55 6.00
N TRP A 67 -4.69 -5.61 5.11
CA TRP A 67 -3.47 -6.37 5.33
C TRP A 67 -2.61 -5.79 6.45
N PHE A 68 -2.37 -4.47 6.47
CA PHE A 68 -1.61 -3.81 7.54
C PHE A 68 -2.27 -3.96 8.91
N THR A 69 -3.60 -3.84 8.96
CA THR A 69 -4.38 -4.06 10.18
C THR A 69 -4.24 -5.50 10.67
N LYS A 70 -4.41 -6.48 9.78
CA LYS A 70 -4.26 -7.92 10.11
C LYS A 70 -2.85 -8.26 10.59
N ARG A 71 -1.82 -7.58 10.07
CA ARG A 71 -0.42 -7.75 10.47
C ARG A 71 -0.03 -6.97 11.73
N GLY A 72 -0.95 -6.24 12.36
CA GLY A 72 -0.69 -5.50 13.59
C GLY A 72 0.24 -4.30 13.41
N LYS A 73 0.42 -3.81 12.16
CA LYS A 73 1.34 -2.72 11.84
C LYS A 73 0.95 -1.39 12.52
N GLY A 74 -0.35 -1.20 12.80
CA GLY A 74 -0.90 -0.03 13.49
C GLY A 74 -0.81 -0.07 15.03
N GLN A 75 0.05 -0.91 15.63
CA GLN A 75 0.24 -0.98 17.09
C GLN A 75 -1.08 -1.21 17.87
N GLY A 76 -1.94 -2.09 17.37
CA GLY A 76 -3.25 -2.38 17.96
C GLY A 76 -4.39 -1.46 17.50
N GLN A 77 -4.09 -0.45 16.68
CA GLN A 77 -5.11 0.37 16.01
C GLN A 77 -5.31 -0.07 14.55
N PRO A 78 -6.52 0.11 13.99
CA PRO A 78 -6.75 -0.05 12.56
C PRO A 78 -5.86 0.88 11.74
N VAL A 79 -5.36 0.38 10.62
CA VAL A 79 -4.57 1.16 9.66
C VAL A 79 -5.47 1.50 8.49
N GLY A 80 -5.74 2.79 8.28
CA GLY A 80 -6.32 3.31 7.05
C GLY A 80 -5.23 3.62 6.04
N VAL A 81 -5.48 3.38 4.76
CA VAL A 81 -4.57 3.73 3.67
C VAL A 81 -5.28 4.64 2.70
N HIS A 82 -4.58 5.67 2.25
CA HIS A 82 -5.04 6.58 1.21
C HIS A 82 -4.02 6.62 0.09
N ILE A 83 -4.50 6.42 -1.15
CA ILE A 83 -3.66 6.40 -2.34
C ILE A 83 -4.12 7.47 -3.31
N ARG A 84 -3.17 8.19 -3.89
CA ARG A 84 -3.42 9.23 -4.89
C ARG A 84 -2.31 9.26 -5.94
N PRO A 85 -2.56 9.77 -7.15
CA PRO A 85 -1.49 10.03 -8.12
C PRO A 85 -0.37 10.90 -7.51
N ALA A 86 0.88 10.53 -7.81
CA ALA A 86 2.07 11.19 -7.27
C ALA A 86 2.35 12.55 -7.91
#